data_AF-A0A3M1I637-F1
#
_entry.id   AF-A0A3M1I637-F1
#
_cell.length_a   1.000
_cell.length_b   1.000
_cell.length_c   1.000
_cell.angle_alpha   90.00
_cell.angle_beta   90.00
_cell.angle_gamma   90.00
#
_symmetry.space_group_name_H-M   'P 1'
#
loop_
_entity.id
_entity.type
_entity.pdbx_description
1 polymer ?
#
loop_
_entity_poly.entity_id
_entity_poly.type
_entity_poly.pdbx_seq_one_letter_code
_entity_poly.pdbx_strand_id
1 'polypeptide(L)'
;MRKGTGCLSATAVIAALFTILAIAGVVYARGGEAFSPGALNAQVGEEALGGVTSHAQIAGDCGACHAAPWSPNTMADRCMVCHMDVRVQLTGGGGLHGVLYQENPGATCRDCHPEHNGPTASLVKVDAASIPHDRFGFSLQAHSRRGAGLPLACEDCHSGGEFSFDPATCATCHRQNDPAFTQAHILGYGEDCLACHDGVETYGAAFDHATLAFPLTGKHTLVVCTECHLDARSLDDFRATPQDCFSCHRVDEPHGGRFGQDCAACHTTEGWSPAQFDHNLAAFPLEGKHASVACESCHNGATYAERYTATPTDCFSCHQQDDQHAGALGTDCAACHTPQGWDQVNVDHSRFAFPLTGAHTRAACESCHQNGIFKGTPMECVACHQDVEPHQGRFGTDCAACHTTEAWKPATFDHNLARFPLTGAHLNVACESCHIGGVYQGTPMDCYSCHRQDEPHGGRFGTDCAACHTTTAWKPATFDHNLTNFPLTGAHARLDCSRCHGSGAFTALSTACASCHADPAFHRGAFGTNCASCHSTSSWTPAAYRGSHPTISHEGGSGIHHGGASCRTCHPSTVYSYTCLACHSNNQGGEGGGGGHDD
;
A
#
# COMPACT_ATOMS: atom_id res chain seq x y z
N MET A 1 -28.78 -48.06 -118.34
CA MET A 1 -27.36 -48.14 -117.91
C MET A 1 -26.97 -46.82 -117.26
N ARG A 2 -26.65 -46.84 -115.96
CA ARG A 2 -26.19 -45.68 -115.17
C ARG A 2 -24.80 -45.24 -115.65
N LYS A 3 -24.57 -43.94 -115.88
CA LYS A 3 -23.21 -43.34 -115.89
C LYS A 3 -23.11 -42.41 -114.68
N GLY A 4 -22.24 -42.77 -113.75
CA GLY A 4 -22.05 -42.10 -112.46
C GLY A 4 -21.18 -40.85 -112.54
N THR A 5 -21.58 -39.84 -111.75
CA THR A 5 -20.77 -38.83 -111.04
C THR A 5 -19.40 -38.47 -111.64
N GLY A 6 -19.37 -37.45 -112.51
CA GLY A 6 -18.14 -36.82 -113.01
C GLY A 6 -17.46 -35.83 -112.05
N CYS A 7 -18.00 -35.58 -110.85
CA CYS A 7 -17.48 -34.54 -109.93
C CYS A 7 -16.68 -35.08 -108.74
N LEU A 8 -16.51 -36.40 -108.60
CA LEU A 8 -15.77 -37.04 -107.50
C LEU A 8 -14.72 -38.04 -108.01
N SER A 9 -14.16 -37.82 -109.21
CA SER A 9 -12.99 -38.58 -109.63
C SER A 9 -11.81 -38.19 -108.74
N ALA A 10 -10.96 -39.15 -108.37
CA ALA A 10 -9.76 -38.90 -107.57
C ALA A 10 -8.90 -37.77 -108.17
N THR A 11 -8.88 -37.65 -109.50
CA THR A 11 -8.20 -36.58 -110.23
C THR A 11 -8.80 -35.19 -109.99
N ALA A 12 -10.12 -35.06 -109.87
CA ALA A 12 -10.77 -33.78 -109.59
C ALA A 12 -10.52 -33.31 -108.14
N VAL A 13 -10.52 -34.24 -107.18
CA VAL A 13 -10.19 -33.94 -105.79
C VAL A 13 -8.71 -33.55 -105.64
N ILE A 14 -7.81 -34.27 -106.33
CA ILE A 14 -6.37 -33.94 -106.34
C ILE A 14 -6.15 -32.56 -106.99
N ALA A 15 -6.79 -32.27 -108.13
CA ALA A 15 -6.69 -30.95 -108.76
C ALA A 15 -7.23 -29.82 -107.88
N ALA A 16 -8.33 -30.04 -107.17
CA ALA A 16 -8.88 -29.07 -106.22
C ALA A 16 -7.93 -28.85 -105.03
N LEU A 17 -7.34 -29.90 -104.46
CA LEU A 17 -6.34 -29.79 -103.39
C LEU A 17 -5.07 -29.07 -103.86
N PHE A 18 -4.57 -29.36 -105.07
CA PHE A 18 -3.44 -28.61 -105.64
C PHE A 18 -3.77 -27.14 -105.87
N THR A 19 -5.00 -26.83 -106.28
CA THR A 19 -5.46 -25.45 -106.47
C THR A 19 -5.57 -24.71 -105.13
N ILE A 20 -6.12 -25.36 -104.11
CA ILE A 20 -6.19 -24.80 -102.74
C ILE A 20 -4.78 -24.60 -102.17
N LEU A 21 -3.87 -25.57 -102.35
CA LEU A 21 -2.48 -25.46 -101.90
C LEU A 21 -1.71 -24.38 -102.68
N ALA A 22 -1.98 -24.21 -103.98
CA ALA A 22 -1.40 -23.15 -104.79
C ALA A 22 -1.92 -21.77 -104.37
N ILE A 23 -3.22 -21.63 -104.13
CA ILE A 23 -3.82 -20.39 -103.61
C ILE A 23 -3.29 -20.09 -102.22
N ALA A 24 -3.28 -21.07 -101.31
CA ALA A 24 -2.71 -20.93 -99.97
C ALA A 24 -1.22 -20.57 -100.02
N GLY A 25 -0.46 -21.18 -100.93
CA GLY A 25 0.94 -20.86 -101.17
C GLY A 25 1.17 -19.44 -101.70
N VAL A 26 0.31 -18.95 -102.61
CA VAL A 26 0.38 -17.57 -103.12
C VAL A 26 -0.03 -16.56 -102.04
N VAL A 27 -1.08 -16.83 -101.27
CA VAL A 27 -1.50 -15.99 -100.14
C VAL A 27 -0.41 -15.93 -99.07
N TYR A 28 0.23 -17.06 -98.77
CA TYR A 28 1.38 -17.14 -97.86
C TYR A 28 2.61 -16.38 -98.40
N ALA A 29 2.95 -16.55 -99.68
CA ALA A 29 4.10 -15.89 -100.30
C ALA A 29 3.93 -14.36 -100.44
N ARG A 30 2.69 -13.87 -100.49
CA ARG A 30 2.36 -12.43 -100.51
C ARG A 30 2.03 -11.84 -99.14
N GLY A 31 2.37 -12.55 -98.05
CA GLY A 31 2.22 -12.03 -96.69
C GLY A 31 0.80 -11.64 -96.29
N GLY A 32 -0.23 -12.14 -96.97
CA GLY A 32 -1.63 -11.81 -96.66
C GLY A 32 -2.14 -10.47 -97.21
N GLU A 33 -1.41 -9.78 -98.10
CA GLU A 33 -1.82 -8.48 -98.69
C GLU A 33 -3.23 -8.47 -99.31
N ALA A 34 -3.74 -9.64 -99.72
CA ALA A 34 -5.07 -9.78 -100.29
C ALA A 34 -6.23 -9.42 -99.33
N PHE A 35 -5.96 -9.25 -98.02
CA PHE A 35 -6.96 -8.97 -96.99
C PHE A 35 -6.65 -7.70 -96.17
N SER A 36 -5.89 -6.74 -96.73
CA SER A 36 -5.55 -5.50 -96.00
C SER A 36 -6.80 -4.67 -95.65
N PRO A 37 -7.02 -4.35 -94.35
CA PRO A 37 -8.19 -3.59 -93.90
C PRO A 37 -8.10 -2.07 -94.17
N GLY A 38 -6.96 -1.56 -94.67
CA GLY A 38 -6.76 -0.14 -94.94
C GLY A 38 -5.28 0.26 -94.94
N ALA A 39 -4.99 1.50 -95.37
CA ALA A 39 -3.64 2.05 -95.33
C ALA A 39 -3.18 2.34 -93.89
N LEU A 40 -1.89 2.10 -93.63
CA LEU A 40 -1.25 2.40 -92.34
C LEU A 40 -1.06 3.90 -92.14
N ASN A 41 -0.95 4.30 -90.88
CA ASN A 41 -0.74 5.68 -90.48
C ASN A 41 0.63 6.25 -90.89
N ALA A 42 0.67 7.51 -91.31
CA ALA A 42 1.87 8.20 -91.77
C ALA A 42 2.31 9.36 -90.85
N GLN A 43 1.77 9.45 -89.63
CA GLN A 43 2.23 10.44 -88.63
C GLN A 43 3.69 10.14 -88.29
N VAL A 44 4.54 11.16 -88.43
CA VAL A 44 5.97 11.07 -88.19
C VAL A 44 6.23 11.32 -86.72
N GLY A 45 6.82 10.34 -86.03
CA GLY A 45 7.30 10.51 -84.67
C GLY A 45 8.54 11.41 -84.61
N GLU A 46 8.79 12.01 -83.44
CA GLU A 46 9.97 12.85 -83.21
C GLU A 46 11.29 12.06 -83.33
N GLU A 47 11.26 10.76 -83.02
CA GLU A 47 12.38 9.84 -83.15
C GLU A 47 12.01 8.58 -83.97
N ALA A 48 13.01 8.00 -84.63
CA ALA A 48 12.83 6.74 -85.36
C ALA A 48 12.81 5.55 -84.38
N LEU A 49 11.69 4.83 -84.33
CA LEU A 49 11.52 3.65 -83.50
C LEU A 49 11.66 2.39 -84.36
N GLY A 50 12.55 1.47 -83.96
CA GLY A 50 12.78 0.23 -84.71
C GLY A 50 13.24 0.43 -86.16
N GLY A 51 13.84 1.58 -86.47
CA GLY A 51 14.34 1.92 -87.80
C GLY A 51 13.32 2.58 -88.74
N VAL A 52 12.11 2.87 -88.28
CA VAL A 52 11.09 3.63 -89.03
C VAL A 52 10.59 4.84 -88.25
N THR A 53 10.18 5.89 -88.95
CA THR A 53 9.63 7.12 -88.33
C THR A 53 8.10 7.17 -88.38
N SER A 54 7.46 6.27 -89.13
CA SER A 54 5.99 6.10 -89.18
C SER A 54 5.64 4.68 -89.61
N HIS A 55 4.46 4.19 -89.24
CA HIS A 55 3.98 2.86 -89.63
C HIS A 55 3.79 2.71 -91.16
N ALA A 56 3.56 3.80 -91.89
CA ALA A 56 3.48 3.79 -93.35
C ALA A 56 4.75 3.26 -94.04
N GLN A 57 5.93 3.36 -93.41
CA GLN A 57 7.19 2.87 -93.97
C GLN A 57 7.32 1.34 -93.96
N ILE A 58 6.53 0.66 -93.13
CA ILE A 58 6.43 -0.82 -93.10
C ILE A 58 5.17 -1.32 -93.84
N ALA A 59 4.51 -0.47 -94.63
CA ALA A 59 3.38 -0.87 -95.45
C ALA A 59 3.77 -2.01 -96.41
N GLY A 60 3.08 -3.16 -96.28
CA GLY A 60 3.36 -4.39 -97.04
C GLY A 60 4.03 -5.48 -96.20
N ASP A 61 4.70 -5.14 -95.09
CA ASP A 61 5.19 -6.13 -94.12
C ASP A 61 4.19 -6.35 -93.00
N CYS A 62 3.11 -7.08 -93.31
CA CYS A 62 2.07 -7.42 -92.33
C CYS A 62 2.64 -8.17 -91.10
N GLY A 63 3.74 -8.90 -91.32
CA GLY A 63 4.44 -9.65 -90.28
C GLY A 63 5.09 -8.75 -89.24
N ALA A 64 5.42 -7.49 -89.55
CA ALA A 64 5.99 -6.57 -88.57
C ALA A 64 5.12 -6.40 -87.31
N CYS A 65 3.79 -6.41 -87.47
CA CYS A 65 2.83 -6.24 -86.38
C CYS A 65 2.01 -7.50 -86.09
N HIS A 66 1.65 -8.28 -87.11
CA HIS A 66 0.82 -9.48 -86.92
C HIS A 66 1.69 -10.71 -86.70
N ALA A 67 1.49 -11.38 -85.56
CA ALA A 67 2.09 -12.68 -85.33
C ALA A 67 1.36 -13.78 -86.11
N ALA A 68 2.13 -14.71 -86.65
CA ALA A 68 1.58 -15.89 -87.30
C ALA A 68 0.81 -16.77 -86.29
N PRO A 69 -0.26 -17.47 -86.68
CA PRO A 69 -1.10 -18.26 -85.77
C PRO A 69 -0.35 -19.35 -84.96
N TRP A 70 0.82 -19.78 -85.42
CA TRP A 70 1.68 -20.76 -84.75
C TRP A 70 2.82 -20.12 -83.92
N SER A 71 2.93 -18.81 -83.90
CA SER A 71 3.94 -18.08 -83.13
C SER A 71 3.49 -17.95 -81.67
N PRO A 72 4.39 -18.12 -80.69
CA PRO A 72 4.08 -17.83 -79.29
C PRO A 72 3.96 -16.33 -79.01
N ASN A 73 4.44 -15.47 -79.93
CA ASN A 73 4.38 -14.02 -79.78
C ASN A 73 3.00 -13.50 -80.16
N THR A 74 2.54 -12.48 -79.47
CA THR A 74 1.32 -11.73 -79.78
C THR A 74 1.63 -10.50 -80.64
N MET A 75 0.59 -9.81 -81.10
CA MET A 75 0.75 -8.49 -81.72
C MET A 75 1.34 -7.47 -80.73
N ALA A 76 0.92 -7.52 -79.46
CA ALA A 76 1.45 -6.64 -78.43
C ALA A 76 2.97 -6.83 -78.23
N ASP A 77 3.43 -8.10 -78.23
CA ASP A 77 4.86 -8.40 -78.15
C ASP A 77 5.65 -7.78 -79.29
N ARG A 78 5.08 -7.75 -80.50
CA ARG A 78 5.71 -7.14 -81.69
C ARG A 78 5.71 -5.62 -81.62
N CYS A 79 4.62 -4.97 -81.21
CA CYS A 79 4.57 -3.52 -80.98
C CYS A 79 5.66 -3.09 -79.99
N MET A 80 5.82 -3.85 -78.91
CA MET A 80 6.79 -3.58 -77.86
C MET A 80 8.25 -3.80 -78.29
N VAL A 81 8.55 -4.32 -79.49
CA VAL A 81 9.92 -4.40 -80.07
C VAL A 81 10.42 -3.04 -80.57
N CYS A 82 9.52 -2.15 -80.98
CA CYS A 82 9.88 -0.79 -81.38
C CYS A 82 9.56 0.21 -80.27
N HIS A 83 8.45 0.01 -79.56
CA HIS A 83 8.01 0.87 -78.45
C HIS A 83 8.58 0.40 -77.11
N MET A 84 9.92 0.40 -77.02
CA MET A 84 10.66 -0.07 -75.84
C MET A 84 10.25 0.67 -74.56
N ASP A 85 10.05 1.98 -74.62
CA ASP A 85 9.71 2.79 -73.44
C ASP A 85 8.30 2.48 -72.91
N VAL A 86 7.36 2.23 -73.82
CA VAL A 86 6.01 1.77 -73.44
C VAL A 86 6.10 0.41 -72.76
N ARG A 87 6.92 -0.51 -73.29
CA ARG A 87 7.17 -1.80 -72.63
C ARG A 87 7.75 -1.61 -71.23
N VAL A 88 8.70 -0.69 -71.03
CA VAL A 88 9.24 -0.37 -69.70
C VAL A 88 8.14 0.15 -68.77
N GLN A 89 7.29 1.07 -69.22
CA GLN A 89 6.15 1.57 -68.44
C GLN A 89 5.16 0.45 -68.06
N LEU A 90 4.80 -0.41 -69.01
CA LEU A 90 3.88 -1.53 -68.77
C LEU A 90 4.46 -2.58 -67.80
N THR A 91 5.74 -2.93 -67.94
CA THR A 91 6.40 -3.91 -67.06
C THR A 91 6.71 -3.36 -65.67
N GLY A 92 7.05 -2.07 -65.57
CA GLY A 92 7.33 -1.40 -64.30
C GLY A 92 6.07 -0.92 -63.57
N GLY A 93 4.92 -0.85 -64.26
CA GLY A 93 3.67 -0.37 -63.69
C GLY A 93 3.62 1.14 -63.42
N GLY A 94 4.61 1.90 -63.89
CA GLY A 94 4.71 3.35 -63.74
C GLY A 94 4.60 4.10 -65.06
N GLY A 95 4.44 5.42 -64.99
CA GLY A 95 4.16 6.26 -66.18
C GLY A 95 2.73 6.08 -66.70
N LEU A 96 2.35 6.89 -67.70
CA LEU A 96 0.97 6.96 -68.18
C LEU A 96 0.43 5.59 -68.63
N HIS A 97 1.20 4.85 -69.43
CA HIS A 97 0.74 3.55 -69.95
C HIS A 97 0.64 2.48 -68.85
N GLY A 98 1.56 2.49 -67.87
CA GLY A 98 1.53 1.55 -66.75
C GLY A 98 0.28 1.72 -65.88
N VAL A 99 -0.07 2.97 -65.55
CA VAL A 99 -1.27 3.29 -64.75
C VAL A 99 -2.55 2.94 -65.50
N LEU A 100 -2.69 3.38 -66.75
CA LEU A 100 -3.89 3.11 -67.56
C LEU A 100 -4.12 1.61 -67.79
N TYR A 101 -3.05 0.83 -67.99
CA TYR A 101 -3.17 -0.62 -68.18
C TYR A 101 -3.52 -1.35 -66.87
N GLN A 102 -3.07 -0.86 -65.71
CA GLN A 102 -3.49 -1.42 -64.43
C GLN A 102 -4.98 -1.21 -64.15
N GLU A 103 -5.53 -0.07 -64.56
CA GLU A 103 -6.97 0.23 -64.40
C GLU A 103 -7.85 -0.51 -65.41
N ASN A 104 -7.29 -0.85 -66.58
CA ASN A 104 -7.96 -1.68 -67.57
C ASN A 104 -7.08 -2.88 -68.00
N PRO A 105 -6.94 -3.92 -67.16
CA PRO A 105 -6.06 -5.07 -67.43
C PRO A 105 -6.42 -5.88 -68.67
N GLY A 106 -7.62 -5.67 -69.22
CA GLY A 106 -8.12 -6.31 -70.44
C GLY A 106 -7.93 -5.49 -71.71
N ALA A 107 -7.44 -4.24 -71.60
CA ALA A 107 -7.19 -3.39 -72.77
C ALA A 107 -6.05 -3.95 -73.61
N THR A 108 -6.21 -3.86 -74.93
CA THR A 108 -5.17 -4.17 -75.91
C THR A 108 -4.63 -2.88 -76.53
N CYS A 109 -3.40 -2.90 -77.02
CA CYS A 109 -2.76 -1.70 -77.60
C CYS A 109 -3.65 -1.02 -78.65
N ARG A 110 -4.38 -1.80 -79.46
CA ARG A 110 -5.28 -1.30 -80.52
C ARG A 110 -6.54 -0.59 -80.02
N ASP A 111 -6.95 -0.80 -78.77
CA ASP A 111 -8.16 -0.18 -78.22
C ASP A 111 -7.93 1.32 -78.03
N CYS A 112 -6.70 1.70 -77.67
CA CYS A 112 -6.25 3.10 -77.60
C CYS A 112 -5.46 3.53 -78.85
N HIS A 113 -4.78 2.60 -79.53
CA HIS A 113 -3.96 2.88 -80.71
C HIS A 113 -4.43 2.16 -81.98
N PRO A 114 -5.55 2.59 -82.58
CA PRO A 114 -6.15 1.90 -83.70
C PRO A 114 -5.45 2.22 -85.03
N GLU A 115 -4.87 1.20 -85.64
CA GLU A 115 -4.20 1.28 -86.95
C GLU A 115 -5.15 0.87 -88.10
N HIS A 116 -4.74 1.10 -89.36
CA HIS A 116 -5.47 0.88 -90.61
C HIS A 116 -6.62 1.84 -90.89
N ASN A 117 -6.67 2.98 -90.20
CA ASN A 117 -7.68 4.03 -90.42
C ASN A 117 -7.25 5.08 -91.45
N GLY A 118 -6.13 4.86 -92.14
CA GLY A 118 -5.58 5.73 -93.16
C GLY A 118 -4.41 6.60 -92.68
N PRO A 119 -3.70 7.25 -93.61
CA PRO A 119 -2.41 7.89 -93.33
C PRO A 119 -2.48 9.08 -92.36
N THR A 120 -3.64 9.72 -92.22
CA THR A 120 -3.84 10.94 -91.42
C THR A 120 -4.69 10.74 -90.18
N ALA A 121 -5.15 9.52 -89.89
CA ALA A 121 -5.96 9.24 -88.71
C ALA A 121 -5.15 9.47 -87.42
N SER A 122 -5.81 9.77 -86.30
CA SER A 122 -5.11 9.78 -85.00
C SER A 122 -4.74 8.36 -84.60
N LEU A 123 -3.47 8.16 -84.25
CA LEU A 123 -2.98 6.91 -83.65
C LEU A 123 -3.30 6.78 -82.16
N VAL A 124 -3.89 7.80 -81.52
CA VAL A 124 -4.25 7.75 -80.10
C VAL A 124 -5.72 8.14 -79.95
N LYS A 125 -6.49 7.29 -79.26
CA LYS A 125 -7.88 7.49 -78.86
C LYS A 125 -8.01 7.29 -77.35
N VAL A 126 -7.57 8.30 -76.60
CA VAL A 126 -7.75 8.36 -75.15
C VAL A 126 -8.50 9.65 -74.84
N ASP A 127 -9.47 9.57 -73.92
CA ASP A 127 -10.07 10.77 -73.36
C ASP A 127 -9.13 11.34 -72.29
N ALA A 128 -8.42 12.42 -72.64
CA ALA A 128 -7.48 13.08 -71.75
C ALA A 128 -8.15 13.56 -70.44
N ALA A 129 -9.46 13.85 -70.48
CA ALA A 129 -10.21 14.27 -69.29
C ALA A 129 -10.43 13.14 -68.27
N SER A 130 -10.27 11.88 -68.66
CA SER A 130 -10.43 10.72 -67.78
C SER A 130 -9.14 10.26 -67.10
N ILE A 131 -8.02 10.96 -67.30
CA ILE A 131 -6.73 10.58 -66.73
C ILE A 131 -6.70 10.86 -65.22
N PRO A 132 -6.41 9.87 -64.36
CA PRO A 132 -6.41 10.04 -62.90
C PRO A 132 -5.12 10.72 -62.43
N HIS A 133 -5.17 12.04 -62.23
CA HIS A 133 -3.99 12.87 -61.89
C HIS A 133 -3.40 12.54 -60.51
N ASP A 134 -4.23 12.09 -59.56
CA ASP A 134 -3.81 11.67 -58.21
C ASP A 134 -2.78 10.54 -58.25
N ARG A 135 -2.83 9.68 -59.27
CA ARG A 135 -1.86 8.59 -59.49
C ARG A 135 -0.50 9.09 -59.96
N PHE A 136 -0.42 10.34 -60.41
CA PHE A 136 0.82 11.02 -60.80
C PHE A 136 1.30 12.01 -59.74
N GLY A 137 0.74 11.94 -58.52
CA GLY A 137 1.19 12.72 -57.36
C GLY A 137 0.51 14.07 -57.18
N PHE A 138 -0.53 14.40 -57.97
CA PHE A 138 -1.27 15.64 -57.82
C PHE A 138 -2.77 15.48 -58.09
N SER A 139 -3.59 15.73 -57.09
CA SER A 139 -5.05 15.65 -57.19
C SER A 139 -5.65 16.93 -57.80
N LEU A 140 -6.65 16.79 -58.65
CA LEU A 140 -7.41 17.94 -59.16
C LEU A 140 -8.56 18.38 -58.22
N GLN A 141 -8.63 17.83 -57.00
CA GLN A 141 -9.72 18.07 -56.06
C GLN A 141 -9.88 19.56 -55.71
N ALA A 142 -8.79 20.23 -55.34
CA ALA A 142 -8.79 21.68 -55.09
C ALA A 142 -8.67 22.51 -56.39
N HIS A 143 -8.29 21.87 -57.49
CA HIS A 143 -7.99 22.50 -58.78
C HIS A 143 -9.04 22.17 -59.85
N SER A 144 -10.33 22.26 -59.51
CA SER A 144 -11.43 22.03 -60.45
C SER A 144 -11.91 23.29 -61.17
N ARG A 145 -11.50 24.49 -60.71
CA ARG A 145 -12.01 25.77 -61.19
C ARG A 145 -10.93 26.86 -61.25
N ARG A 146 -11.10 27.81 -62.16
CA ARG A 146 -10.38 29.09 -62.27
C ARG A 146 -11.04 30.18 -61.43
N GLY A 147 -10.36 31.32 -61.28
CA GLY A 147 -10.95 32.55 -60.73
C GLY A 147 -12.28 32.89 -61.44
N ALA A 148 -13.27 33.35 -60.67
CA ALA A 148 -14.68 33.53 -61.06
C ALA A 148 -15.53 32.24 -61.24
N GLY A 149 -15.02 31.07 -60.85
CA GLY A 149 -15.79 29.82 -60.75
C GLY A 149 -15.95 29.04 -62.05
N LEU A 150 -15.25 29.45 -63.12
CA LEU A 150 -15.20 28.74 -64.40
C LEU A 150 -14.42 27.42 -64.28
N PRO A 151 -14.75 26.36 -65.05
CA PRO A 151 -13.96 25.13 -65.06
C PRO A 151 -12.51 25.36 -65.49
N LEU A 152 -11.59 24.64 -64.82
CA LEU A 152 -10.19 24.57 -65.25
C LEU A 152 -10.11 23.71 -66.53
N ALA A 153 -9.39 24.19 -67.54
CA ALA A 153 -9.12 23.46 -68.78
C ALA A 153 -7.71 22.86 -68.73
N CYS A 154 -7.48 21.81 -69.53
CA CYS A 154 -6.21 21.08 -69.57
C CYS A 154 -5.03 22.02 -69.87
N GLU A 155 -5.22 22.97 -70.79
CA GLU A 155 -4.20 23.91 -71.26
C GLU A 155 -3.82 24.94 -70.19
N ASP A 156 -4.62 25.10 -69.13
CA ASP A 156 -4.28 26.00 -68.02
C ASP A 156 -3.13 25.46 -67.17
N CYS A 157 -2.91 24.14 -67.19
CA CYS A 157 -1.80 23.47 -66.50
C CYS A 157 -0.77 22.92 -67.50
N HIS A 158 -1.22 22.43 -68.65
CA HIS A 158 -0.40 21.77 -69.67
C HIS A 158 -0.08 22.69 -70.85
N SER A 159 0.84 23.63 -70.63
CA SER A 159 1.19 24.68 -71.62
C SER A 159 1.95 24.19 -72.85
N GLY A 160 2.47 22.94 -72.85
CA GLY A 160 3.21 22.31 -73.95
C GLY A 160 2.45 21.23 -74.75
N GLY A 161 1.12 21.12 -74.58
CA GLY A 161 0.29 20.06 -75.17
C GLY A 161 -0.21 19.04 -74.13
N GLU A 162 -1.12 18.14 -74.52
CA GLU A 162 -1.95 17.28 -73.63
C GLU A 162 -1.19 16.46 -72.57
N PHE A 163 0.13 16.32 -72.65
CA PHE A 163 0.95 15.53 -71.72
C PHE A 163 2.22 16.23 -71.21
N SER A 164 2.45 17.51 -71.57
CA SER A 164 3.60 18.28 -71.10
C SER A 164 3.20 19.19 -69.94
N PHE A 165 3.97 19.18 -68.85
CA PHE A 165 3.70 19.99 -67.65
C PHE A 165 4.97 20.71 -67.19
N ASP A 166 4.87 22.02 -67.01
CA ASP A 166 5.91 22.85 -66.39
C ASP A 166 5.42 23.34 -65.02
N PRO A 167 6.08 22.94 -63.91
CA PRO A 167 5.74 23.40 -62.56
C PRO A 167 5.73 24.93 -62.39
N ALA A 168 6.45 25.69 -63.21
CA ALA A 168 6.41 27.16 -63.18
C ALA A 168 5.02 27.74 -63.51
N THR A 169 4.15 26.94 -64.13
CA THR A 169 2.75 27.28 -64.40
C THR A 169 1.99 27.53 -63.09
N CYS A 170 2.29 26.79 -62.02
CA CYS A 170 1.68 26.95 -60.70
C CYS A 170 1.93 28.37 -60.17
N ALA A 171 3.20 28.78 -60.07
CA ALA A 171 3.58 30.09 -59.57
C ALA A 171 3.00 31.23 -60.43
N THR A 172 2.99 31.07 -61.76
CA THR A 172 2.46 32.08 -62.68
C THR A 172 0.95 32.26 -62.52
N CYS A 173 0.19 31.16 -62.47
CA CYS A 173 -1.26 31.20 -62.30
C CYS A 173 -1.65 31.73 -60.92
N HIS A 174 -1.03 31.24 -59.84
CA HIS A 174 -1.34 31.69 -58.48
C HIS A 174 -0.99 33.17 -58.26
N ARG A 175 0.11 33.67 -58.85
CA ARG A 175 0.47 35.10 -58.80
C ARG A 175 -0.56 36.01 -59.48
N GLN A 176 -1.29 35.51 -60.49
CA GLN A 176 -2.39 36.26 -61.09
C GLN A 176 -3.63 36.31 -60.18
N ASN A 177 -3.84 35.28 -59.35
CA ASN A 177 -4.94 35.23 -58.40
C ASN A 177 -4.67 36.07 -57.14
N ASP A 178 -3.50 35.91 -56.52
CA ASP A 178 -3.07 36.69 -55.37
C ASP A 178 -1.55 36.96 -55.42
N PRO A 179 -1.13 38.09 -56.02
CA PRO A 179 0.29 38.38 -56.21
C PRO A 179 1.03 38.60 -54.88
N ALA A 180 0.36 39.14 -53.85
CA ALA A 180 0.98 39.43 -52.57
C ALA A 180 1.21 38.13 -51.79
N PHE A 181 0.18 37.28 -51.70
CA PHE A 181 0.30 35.98 -51.04
C PHE A 181 1.32 35.09 -51.76
N THR A 182 1.21 34.92 -53.08
CA THR A 182 2.10 34.01 -53.82
C THR A 182 3.55 34.45 -53.74
N GLN A 183 3.83 35.75 -53.81
CA GLN A 183 5.20 36.24 -53.68
C GLN A 183 5.77 36.00 -52.28
N ALA A 184 4.99 36.27 -51.22
CA ALA A 184 5.42 36.03 -49.85
C ALA A 184 5.61 34.52 -49.59
N HIS A 185 4.69 33.68 -50.10
CA HIS A 185 4.73 32.23 -49.95
C HIS A 185 5.95 31.62 -50.64
N ILE A 186 6.27 32.02 -51.88
CA ILE A 186 7.46 31.56 -52.59
C ILE A 186 8.75 32.01 -51.87
N LEU A 187 8.79 33.26 -51.36
CA LEU A 187 9.94 33.72 -50.58
C LEU A 187 10.12 32.92 -49.29
N GLY A 188 9.02 32.54 -48.63
CA GLY A 188 9.01 31.71 -47.42
C GLY A 188 9.36 30.24 -47.65
N TYR A 189 8.81 29.61 -48.69
CA TYR A 189 8.82 28.14 -48.86
C TYR A 189 9.46 27.61 -50.15
N GLY A 190 9.71 28.47 -51.14
CA GLY A 190 10.42 28.12 -52.37
C GLY A 190 9.48 27.97 -53.57
N GLU A 191 10.04 27.59 -54.73
CA GLU A 191 9.29 27.41 -55.97
C GLU A 191 8.90 25.95 -56.26
N ASP A 192 9.40 25.00 -55.46
CA ASP A 192 9.04 23.58 -55.59
C ASP A 192 7.67 23.31 -54.97
N CYS A 193 6.62 23.68 -55.72
CA CYS A 193 5.24 23.62 -55.26
C CYS A 193 4.83 22.19 -54.90
N LEU A 194 5.31 21.18 -55.65
CA LEU A 194 4.92 19.78 -55.49
C LEU A 194 5.62 19.09 -54.32
N ALA A 195 6.64 19.71 -53.73
CA ALA A 195 7.22 19.21 -52.47
C ALA A 195 6.20 19.23 -51.31
N CYS A 196 5.20 20.12 -51.40
CA CYS A 196 4.20 20.32 -50.35
C CYS A 196 2.75 20.18 -50.85
N HIS A 197 2.44 20.68 -52.05
CA HIS A 197 1.07 20.68 -52.57
C HIS A 197 0.78 19.41 -53.37
N ASP A 198 -0.17 18.63 -52.87
CA ASP A 198 -0.71 17.41 -53.47
C ASP A 198 -2.03 17.66 -54.24
N GLY A 199 -2.47 18.93 -54.33
CA GLY A 199 -3.71 19.32 -54.98
C GLY A 199 -5.00 19.02 -54.20
N VAL A 200 -4.88 18.54 -52.95
CA VAL A 200 -5.96 18.43 -51.96
C VAL A 200 -5.94 19.62 -50.97
N GLU A 201 -4.84 20.37 -50.93
CA GLU A 201 -4.55 21.47 -49.98
C GLU A 201 -4.37 21.01 -48.53
N THR A 202 -3.67 19.89 -48.34
CA THR A 202 -3.40 19.26 -47.04
C THR A 202 -2.69 20.19 -46.04
N TYR A 203 -1.85 21.12 -46.52
CA TYR A 203 -1.01 22.01 -45.69
C TYR A 203 -1.50 23.48 -45.68
N GLY A 204 -2.81 23.68 -45.80
CA GLY A 204 -3.46 24.99 -45.76
C GLY A 204 -4.12 25.33 -44.41
N ALA A 205 -5.17 26.14 -44.45
CA ALA A 205 -5.89 26.61 -43.25
C ALA A 205 -6.51 25.49 -42.38
N ALA A 206 -6.61 24.28 -42.91
CA ALA A 206 -7.14 23.11 -42.20
C ALA A 206 -6.04 22.30 -41.47
N PHE A 207 -4.77 22.68 -41.59
CA PHE A 207 -3.66 21.97 -40.94
C PHE A 207 -3.68 22.18 -39.43
N ASP A 208 -3.62 21.09 -38.66
CA ASP A 208 -3.75 21.09 -37.21
C ASP A 208 -2.52 20.49 -36.50
N HIS A 209 -1.75 21.36 -35.82
CA HIS A 209 -0.59 20.95 -35.01
C HIS A 209 -0.96 20.12 -33.78
N ALA A 210 -2.21 20.15 -33.31
CA ALA A 210 -2.62 19.34 -32.16
C ALA A 210 -2.51 17.83 -32.43
N THR A 211 -2.44 17.43 -33.71
CA THR A 211 -2.28 16.03 -34.13
C THR A 211 -0.82 15.58 -34.26
N LEU A 212 0.13 16.48 -34.03
CA LEU A 212 1.56 16.26 -34.23
C LEU A 212 2.33 16.11 -32.92
N ALA A 213 3.61 15.72 -33.02
CA ALA A 213 4.50 15.51 -31.87
C ALA A 213 4.78 16.80 -31.06
N PHE A 214 4.68 17.97 -31.71
CA PHE A 214 4.83 19.28 -31.08
C PHE A 214 3.52 20.06 -31.19
N PRO A 215 2.58 19.87 -30.24
CA PRO A 215 1.32 20.61 -30.25
C PRO A 215 1.56 22.06 -29.83
N LEU A 216 1.08 23.00 -30.66
CA LEU A 216 1.12 24.42 -30.30
C LEU A 216 0.13 24.67 -29.16
N THR A 217 0.63 25.18 -28.05
CA THR A 217 -0.18 25.52 -26.86
C THR A 217 0.14 26.94 -26.39
N GLY A 218 -0.77 27.51 -25.60
CA GLY A 218 -0.66 28.88 -25.10
C GLY A 218 -0.51 29.89 -26.24
N LYS A 219 0.47 30.79 -26.11
CA LYS A 219 0.70 31.87 -27.09
C LYS A 219 1.26 31.40 -28.43
N HIS A 220 1.79 30.18 -28.52
CA HIS A 220 2.33 29.63 -29.77
C HIS A 220 1.24 29.24 -30.78
N THR A 221 -0.02 29.16 -30.34
CA THR A 221 -1.17 28.84 -31.21
C THR A 221 -1.45 29.88 -32.29
N LEU A 222 -0.90 31.10 -32.15
CA LEU A 222 -1.12 32.22 -33.08
C LEU A 222 0.09 32.50 -33.98
N VAL A 223 1.14 31.67 -33.90
CA VAL A 223 2.39 31.88 -34.63
C VAL A 223 2.26 31.31 -36.05
N VAL A 224 2.72 32.06 -37.05
CA VAL A 224 2.73 31.60 -38.45
C VAL A 224 3.88 30.63 -38.69
N CYS A 225 3.71 29.67 -39.62
CA CYS A 225 4.63 28.55 -39.79
C CYS A 225 6.09 28.97 -40.02
N THR A 226 6.35 30.09 -40.72
CA THR A 226 7.71 30.59 -40.99
C THR A 226 8.47 31.07 -39.75
N GLU A 227 7.79 31.39 -38.66
CA GLU A 227 8.44 31.81 -37.41
C GLU A 227 9.05 30.62 -36.65
N CYS A 228 8.53 29.41 -36.88
CA CYS A 228 9.04 28.19 -36.28
C CYS A 228 9.89 27.38 -37.28
N HIS A 229 9.41 27.23 -38.51
CA HIS A 229 10.05 26.46 -39.57
C HIS A 229 10.98 27.36 -40.40
N LEU A 230 12.03 27.86 -39.74
CA LEU A 230 13.01 28.75 -40.36
C LEU A 230 13.67 28.06 -41.57
N ASP A 231 13.57 28.69 -42.73
CA ASP A 231 14.13 28.23 -44.01
C ASP A 231 13.66 26.84 -44.48
N ALA A 232 12.54 26.33 -43.98
CA ALA A 232 12.02 25.03 -44.40
C ALA A 232 11.45 25.09 -45.83
N ARG A 233 11.98 24.26 -46.74
CA ARG A 233 11.59 24.22 -48.17
C ARG A 233 11.00 22.87 -48.59
N SER A 234 11.03 21.88 -47.70
CA SER A 234 10.51 20.54 -47.94
C SER A 234 9.84 19.98 -46.68
N LEU A 235 8.99 18.96 -46.84
CA LEU A 235 8.38 18.27 -45.70
C LEU A 235 9.41 17.71 -44.71
N ASP A 236 10.60 17.33 -45.18
CA ASP A 236 11.66 16.84 -44.31
C ASP A 236 12.30 17.96 -43.49
N ASP A 237 12.43 19.18 -44.03
CA ASP A 237 12.88 20.35 -43.26
C ASP A 237 11.90 20.72 -42.14
N PHE A 238 10.60 20.66 -42.44
CA PHE A 238 9.55 20.87 -41.43
C PHE A 238 9.63 19.83 -40.31
N ARG A 239 9.88 18.55 -40.65
CA ARG A 239 10.06 17.47 -39.66
C ARG A 239 11.34 17.61 -38.85
N ALA A 240 12.38 18.20 -39.42
CA ALA A 240 13.66 18.41 -38.76
C ALA A 240 13.68 19.64 -37.82
N THR A 241 12.59 20.40 -37.77
CA THR A 241 12.52 21.61 -36.95
C THR A 241 12.70 21.29 -35.45
N PRO A 242 13.64 21.94 -34.75
CA PRO A 242 13.88 21.71 -33.33
C PRO A 242 12.63 21.95 -32.48
N GLN A 243 12.45 21.13 -31.45
CA GLN A 243 11.29 21.16 -30.55
C GLN A 243 11.64 21.63 -29.13
N ASP A 244 12.91 21.93 -28.85
CA ASP A 244 13.32 22.45 -27.56
C ASP A 244 13.17 23.98 -27.51
N CYS A 245 12.80 24.50 -26.33
CA CYS A 245 12.55 25.93 -26.14
C CYS A 245 13.80 26.78 -26.46
N PHE A 246 14.99 26.27 -26.16
CA PHE A 246 16.23 27.02 -26.28
C PHE A 246 16.63 27.26 -27.74
N SER A 247 16.47 26.27 -28.62
CA SER A 247 16.76 26.40 -30.05
C SER A 247 15.99 27.55 -30.70
N CYS A 248 14.75 27.81 -30.26
CA CYS A 248 13.94 28.92 -30.77
C CYS A 248 14.16 30.24 -30.01
N HIS A 249 14.27 30.20 -28.68
CA HIS A 249 14.34 31.39 -27.83
C HIS A 249 15.74 31.80 -27.37
N ARG A 250 16.80 31.26 -27.99
CA ARG A 250 18.19 31.60 -27.66
C ARG A 250 18.50 33.10 -27.76
N VAL A 251 17.87 33.84 -28.67
CA VAL A 251 18.14 35.27 -28.86
C VAL A 251 17.36 36.12 -27.85
N ASP A 252 16.20 35.63 -27.43
CA ASP A 252 15.27 36.36 -26.55
C ASP A 252 15.51 36.06 -25.06
N GLU A 253 16.41 35.11 -24.75
CA GLU A 253 16.71 34.71 -23.38
C GLU A 253 17.46 35.84 -22.64
N PRO A 254 16.87 36.45 -21.58
CA PRO A 254 17.48 37.59 -20.90
C PRO A 254 18.55 37.17 -19.88
N HIS A 255 18.75 35.86 -19.69
CA HIS A 255 19.56 35.32 -18.62
C HIS A 255 21.03 35.16 -19.02
N GLY A 256 21.38 35.23 -20.31
CA GLY A 256 22.73 34.98 -20.82
C GLY A 256 23.19 33.54 -20.55
N GLY A 257 22.30 32.56 -20.65
CA GLY A 257 22.57 31.14 -20.40
C GLY A 257 22.75 30.75 -18.92
N ARG A 258 22.47 31.67 -17.99
CA ARG A 258 22.62 31.47 -16.53
C ARG A 258 21.67 30.45 -15.90
N PHE A 259 20.77 29.81 -16.63
CA PHE A 259 19.83 28.81 -16.08
C PHE A 259 19.78 27.52 -16.91
N GLY A 260 20.77 27.31 -17.79
CA GLY A 260 20.75 26.19 -18.73
C GLY A 260 19.68 26.35 -19.81
N GLN A 261 19.26 25.23 -20.41
CA GLN A 261 18.34 25.17 -21.55
C GLN A 261 16.94 24.64 -21.18
N ASP A 262 16.76 24.18 -19.93
CA ASP A 262 15.47 23.67 -19.45
C ASP A 262 14.57 24.82 -18.99
N CYS A 263 14.07 25.57 -19.97
CA CYS A 263 13.20 26.71 -19.73
C CYS A 263 11.87 26.32 -19.06
N ALA A 264 11.38 25.10 -19.30
CA ALA A 264 10.11 24.59 -18.79
C ALA A 264 10.10 24.40 -17.26
N ALA A 265 11.29 24.35 -16.64
CA ALA A 265 11.41 24.33 -15.18
C ALA A 265 10.90 25.62 -14.51
N CYS A 266 10.88 26.74 -15.24
CA CYS A 266 10.52 28.06 -14.70
C CYS A 266 9.40 28.76 -15.49
N HIS A 267 9.23 28.41 -16.76
CA HIS A 267 8.34 29.12 -17.68
C HIS A 267 7.34 28.18 -18.33
N THR A 268 6.20 28.75 -18.73
CA THR A 268 5.12 27.99 -19.40
C THR A 268 4.85 28.59 -20.78
N THR A 269 4.13 27.86 -21.62
CA THR A 269 3.71 28.33 -22.95
C THR A 269 2.70 29.50 -22.89
N GLU A 270 2.18 29.84 -21.71
CA GLU A 270 1.36 31.02 -21.47
C GLU A 270 2.19 32.32 -21.34
N GLY A 271 3.46 32.20 -20.94
CA GLY A 271 4.39 33.32 -20.92
C GLY A 271 5.63 33.13 -20.03
N TRP A 272 6.62 34.00 -20.28
CA TRP A 272 7.88 34.07 -19.53
C TRP A 272 7.75 34.70 -18.14
N SER A 273 6.65 35.42 -17.87
CA SER A 273 6.41 36.09 -16.59
C SER A 273 4.98 35.87 -16.09
N PRO A 274 4.80 35.56 -14.78
CA PRO A 274 5.84 35.31 -13.79
C PRO A 274 6.55 33.97 -14.02
N ALA A 275 7.85 33.92 -13.73
CA ALA A 275 8.56 32.64 -13.62
C ALA A 275 8.11 31.93 -12.34
N GLN A 276 7.86 30.63 -12.41
CA GLN A 276 7.45 29.82 -11.26
C GLN A 276 8.42 28.65 -11.11
N PHE A 277 9.12 28.59 -9.99
CA PHE A 277 9.99 27.48 -9.63
C PHE A 277 9.53 26.91 -8.29
N ASP A 278 9.22 25.60 -8.25
CA ASP A 278 8.79 24.93 -7.04
C ASP A 278 9.98 24.33 -6.28
N HIS A 279 10.39 25.00 -5.20
CA HIS A 279 11.47 24.51 -4.34
C HIS A 279 11.15 23.20 -3.61
N ASN A 280 9.88 22.76 -3.54
CA ASN A 280 9.55 21.45 -2.97
C ASN A 280 10.07 20.28 -3.81
N LEU A 281 10.40 20.53 -5.09
CA LEU A 281 11.01 19.56 -5.98
C LEU A 281 12.55 19.59 -5.92
N ALA A 282 13.13 20.53 -5.18
CA ALA A 282 14.58 20.69 -5.05
C ALA A 282 15.14 19.92 -3.83
N ALA A 283 16.47 19.80 -3.77
CA ALA A 283 17.17 19.13 -2.67
C ALA A 283 17.02 19.82 -1.31
N PHE A 284 16.66 21.10 -1.30
CA PHE A 284 16.39 21.88 -0.09
C PHE A 284 15.00 22.52 -0.19
N PRO A 285 13.98 21.91 0.45
CA PRO A 285 12.65 22.49 0.55
C PRO A 285 12.66 23.77 1.38
N LEU A 286 12.00 24.82 0.90
CA LEU A 286 11.90 26.07 1.64
C LEU A 286 10.80 25.97 2.69
N GLU A 287 11.18 25.57 3.91
CA GLU A 287 10.27 25.43 5.06
C GLU A 287 10.42 26.56 6.08
N GLY A 288 9.33 26.84 6.80
CA GLY A 288 9.31 27.83 7.87
C GLY A 288 9.72 29.22 7.38
N LYS A 289 10.70 29.84 8.05
CA LYS A 289 11.18 31.18 7.70
C LYS A 289 11.94 31.25 6.38
N HIS A 290 12.42 30.12 5.85
CA HIS A 290 13.13 30.07 4.56
C HIS A 290 12.20 30.28 3.36
N ALA A 291 10.89 30.05 3.50
CA ALA A 291 9.90 30.21 2.43
C ALA A 291 9.79 31.64 1.88
N SER A 292 10.17 32.64 2.68
CA SER A 292 10.11 34.06 2.31
C SER A 292 11.49 34.68 2.02
N VAL A 293 12.56 33.89 2.00
CA VAL A 293 13.91 34.39 1.75
C VAL A 293 14.11 34.60 0.26
N ALA A 294 14.73 35.73 -0.10
CA ALA A 294 15.05 36.03 -1.50
C ALA A 294 16.07 35.02 -2.06
N CYS A 295 15.90 34.62 -3.31
CA CYS A 295 16.74 33.60 -3.96
C CYS A 295 18.23 33.92 -3.83
N GLU A 296 18.62 35.18 -4.01
CA GLU A 296 20.01 35.65 -3.98
C GLU A 296 20.67 35.52 -2.61
N SER A 297 19.89 35.43 -1.53
CA SER A 297 20.43 35.21 -0.18
C SER A 297 21.03 33.81 -0.03
N CYS A 298 20.48 32.82 -0.74
CA CYS A 298 21.00 31.45 -0.77
C CYS A 298 21.91 31.22 -1.98
N HIS A 299 21.51 31.75 -3.13
CA HIS A 299 22.16 31.58 -4.42
C HIS A 299 23.15 32.72 -4.71
N ASN A 300 24.22 32.78 -3.92
CA ASN A 300 25.21 33.88 -3.95
C ASN A 300 26.50 33.56 -4.74
N GLY A 301 26.64 32.36 -5.32
CA GLY A 301 27.80 31.95 -6.11
C GLY A 301 28.08 32.87 -7.31
N ALA A 302 29.34 33.00 -7.71
CA ALA A 302 29.75 33.89 -8.80
C ALA A 302 29.44 33.31 -10.18
N THR A 303 29.47 31.98 -10.31
CA THR A 303 29.14 31.22 -11.52
C THR A 303 27.83 30.44 -11.38
N TYR A 304 27.25 29.99 -12.50
CA TYR A 304 26.04 29.16 -12.48
C TYR A 304 26.21 27.89 -11.63
N ALA A 305 27.34 27.20 -11.80
CA ALA A 305 27.65 25.98 -11.07
C ALA A 305 27.74 26.24 -9.56
N GLU A 306 28.48 27.26 -9.14
CA GLU A 306 28.56 27.64 -7.72
C GLU A 306 27.21 28.05 -7.15
N ARG A 307 26.38 28.70 -7.97
CA ARG A 307 25.12 29.28 -7.53
C ARG A 307 24.00 28.26 -7.37
N TYR A 308 23.85 27.28 -8.27
CA TYR A 308 22.68 26.38 -8.26
C TYR A 308 23.02 24.90 -8.14
N THR A 309 24.28 24.50 -8.35
CA THR A 309 24.68 23.08 -8.21
C THR A 309 25.46 22.80 -6.92
N ALA A 310 25.98 23.83 -6.26
CA ALA A 310 26.86 23.70 -5.10
C ALA A 310 26.43 24.55 -3.88
N THR A 311 25.18 25.03 -3.84
CA THR A 311 24.66 25.73 -2.66
C THR A 311 24.63 24.78 -1.46
N PRO A 312 25.26 25.12 -0.33
CA PRO A 312 25.18 24.33 0.89
C PRO A 312 23.74 24.18 1.36
N THR A 313 23.40 23.00 1.86
CA THR A 313 22.05 22.66 2.35
C THR A 313 22.03 22.34 3.84
N ASP A 314 23.20 22.31 4.49
CA ASP A 314 23.30 22.14 5.93
C ASP A 314 23.15 23.49 6.65
N CYS A 315 22.51 23.46 7.82
CA CYS A 315 22.20 24.67 8.59
C CYS A 315 23.47 25.46 8.95
N PHE A 316 24.55 24.77 9.33
CA PHE A 316 25.76 25.38 9.85
C PHE A 316 26.50 26.21 8.79
N SER A 317 26.56 25.75 7.54
CA SER A 317 27.20 26.48 6.44
C SER A 317 26.57 27.86 6.20
N CYS A 318 25.28 28.03 6.45
CA CYS A 318 24.58 29.31 6.31
C CYS A 318 24.54 30.11 7.62
N HIS A 319 24.40 29.43 8.76
CA HIS A 319 24.12 30.04 10.07
C HIS A 319 25.29 29.96 11.06
N GLN A 320 26.52 29.75 10.58
CA GLN A 320 27.71 29.71 11.43
C GLN A 320 27.84 30.97 12.31
N GLN A 321 27.49 32.15 11.79
CA GLN A 321 27.58 33.41 12.53
C GLN A 321 26.42 33.61 13.50
N ASP A 322 25.32 32.88 13.32
CA ASP A 322 24.15 32.94 14.19
C ASP A 322 24.27 31.99 15.39
N ASP A 323 25.23 31.04 15.36
CA ASP A 323 25.44 30.05 16.42
C ASP A 323 25.86 30.68 17.75
N GLN A 324 24.89 30.83 18.66
CA GLN A 324 25.12 31.34 20.02
C GLN A 324 25.93 30.38 20.89
N HIS A 325 26.12 29.12 20.47
CA HIS A 325 26.86 28.10 21.22
C HIS A 325 28.36 28.10 20.88
N ALA A 326 28.81 28.94 19.94
CA ALA A 326 30.20 29.05 19.51
C ALA A 326 30.82 27.69 19.11
N GLY A 327 30.05 26.83 18.43
CA GLY A 327 30.46 25.52 17.97
C GLY A 327 30.49 24.42 19.04
N ALA A 328 30.11 24.71 20.29
CA ALA A 328 30.17 23.75 21.39
C ALA A 328 29.28 22.52 21.20
N LEU A 329 28.21 22.63 20.40
CA LEU A 329 27.22 21.56 20.17
C LEU A 329 27.38 20.86 18.82
N GLY A 330 28.45 21.15 18.07
CA GLY A 330 28.65 20.63 16.72
C GLY A 330 27.80 21.35 15.66
N THR A 331 27.68 20.75 14.48
CA THR A 331 27.05 21.36 13.30
C THR A 331 25.65 20.81 12.99
N ASP A 332 25.17 19.82 13.75
CA ASP A 332 23.85 19.23 13.57
C ASP A 332 22.78 20.06 14.31
N CYS A 333 22.53 21.27 13.80
CA CYS A 333 21.59 22.20 14.40
C CYS A 333 20.15 21.65 14.42
N ALA A 334 19.80 20.81 13.45
CA ALA A 334 18.47 20.21 13.28
C ALA A 334 18.11 19.20 14.39
N ALA A 335 19.09 18.75 15.17
CA ALA A 335 18.84 17.94 16.37
C ALA A 335 18.08 18.71 17.46
N CYS A 336 18.16 20.04 17.46
CA CYS A 336 17.56 20.89 18.49
C CYS A 336 16.64 21.96 17.90
N HIS A 337 17.01 22.58 16.78
CA HIS A 337 16.31 23.71 16.19
C HIS A 337 15.50 23.29 14.97
N THR A 338 14.49 24.10 14.65
CA THR A 338 13.59 23.86 13.52
C THR A 338 13.57 25.06 12.57
N PRO A 339 13.25 24.89 11.27
CA PRO A 339 13.16 26.00 10.31
C PRO A 339 12.12 27.09 10.68
N GLN A 340 11.27 26.84 11.69
CA GLN A 340 10.29 27.78 12.21
C GLN A 340 10.94 28.91 13.04
N GLY A 341 12.08 28.65 13.69
CA GLY A 341 12.84 29.65 14.44
C GLY A 341 13.87 29.08 15.40
N TRP A 342 14.96 29.82 15.63
CA TRP A 342 16.02 29.46 16.58
C TRP A 342 15.55 29.40 18.04
N ASP A 343 14.53 30.18 18.38
CA ASP A 343 13.86 30.19 19.69
C ASP A 343 12.94 28.97 19.90
N GLN A 344 12.64 28.22 18.84
CA GLN A 344 11.82 27.01 18.90
C GLN A 344 12.71 25.78 18.93
N VAL A 345 13.06 25.37 20.15
CA VAL A 345 13.85 24.16 20.41
C VAL A 345 12.91 22.97 20.60
N ASN A 346 13.07 21.92 19.80
CA ASN A 346 12.28 20.69 19.89
C ASN A 346 13.20 19.48 20.08
N VAL A 347 13.66 19.27 21.32
CA VAL A 347 14.47 18.10 21.69
C VAL A 347 13.57 17.02 22.28
N ASP A 348 13.39 15.94 21.54
CA ASP A 348 12.69 14.75 22.02
C ASP A 348 13.59 13.94 22.97
N HIS A 349 13.47 14.22 24.26
CA HIS A 349 14.24 13.52 25.30
C HIS A 349 13.92 12.02 25.41
N SER A 350 12.82 11.53 24.83
CA SER A 350 12.47 10.10 24.86
C SER A 350 13.45 9.23 24.06
N ARG A 351 14.24 9.83 23.19
CA ARG A 351 15.24 9.16 22.35
C ARG A 351 16.60 8.98 23.03
N PHE A 352 16.79 9.54 24.21
CA PHE A 352 18.06 9.53 24.93
C PHE A 352 18.02 8.63 26.16
N ALA A 353 19.19 8.38 26.76
CA ALA A 353 19.34 7.47 27.89
C ALA A 353 18.60 7.91 29.16
N PHE A 354 18.30 9.21 29.29
CA PHE A 354 17.47 9.76 30.36
C PHE A 354 16.18 10.36 29.78
N PRO A 355 15.11 9.57 29.64
CA PRO A 355 13.82 10.09 29.21
C PRO A 355 13.22 10.98 30.30
N LEU A 356 12.93 12.23 29.96
CA LEU A 356 12.23 13.13 30.88
C LEU A 356 10.82 12.59 31.10
N THR A 357 10.53 12.18 32.34
CA THR A 357 9.21 11.72 32.78
C THR A 357 8.74 12.52 33.98
N GLY A 358 7.42 12.57 34.14
CA GLY A 358 6.77 13.31 35.20
C GLY A 358 7.18 14.77 35.32
N ALA A 359 7.53 15.21 36.52
CA ALA A 359 7.88 16.60 36.81
C ALA A 359 9.11 17.10 36.02
N HIS A 360 10.00 16.20 35.59
CA HIS A 360 11.21 16.55 34.84
C HIS A 360 10.91 17.03 33.41
N THR A 361 9.72 16.75 32.86
CA THR A 361 9.31 17.23 31.52
C THR A 361 9.21 18.75 31.41
N ARG A 362 9.18 19.45 32.54
CA ARG A 362 9.08 20.91 32.64
C ARG A 362 10.38 21.57 33.12
N ALA A 363 11.44 20.79 33.32
CA ALA A 363 12.72 21.31 33.77
C ALA A 363 13.35 22.18 32.68
N ALA A 364 13.90 23.33 33.08
CA ALA A 364 14.72 24.14 32.18
C ALA A 364 16.04 23.40 31.88
N CYS A 365 16.51 23.49 30.63
CA CYS A 365 17.69 22.78 30.14
C CYS A 365 18.91 22.97 31.05
N GLU A 366 19.14 24.20 31.53
CA GLU A 366 20.28 24.60 32.35
C GLU A 366 20.26 23.96 33.75
N SER A 367 19.09 23.47 34.20
CA SER A 367 18.96 22.75 35.47
C SER A 367 19.69 21.41 35.42
N CYS A 368 19.84 20.82 34.23
CA CYS A 368 20.55 19.56 34.00
C CYS A 368 21.89 19.79 33.27
N HIS A 369 21.88 20.63 32.24
CA HIS A 369 23.02 20.92 31.37
C HIS A 369 23.75 22.17 31.82
N GLN A 370 24.39 22.08 32.98
CA GLN A 370 25.13 23.18 33.58
C GLN A 370 26.23 23.68 32.64
N ASN A 371 26.35 25.01 32.51
CA ASN A 371 27.30 25.67 31.61
C ASN A 371 27.18 25.24 30.13
N GLY A 372 25.99 24.79 29.70
CA GLY A 372 25.76 24.34 28.33
C GLY A 372 26.45 23.02 27.99
N ILE A 373 26.81 22.21 28.99
CA ILE A 373 27.43 20.89 28.78
C ILE A 373 26.32 19.84 28.69
N PHE A 374 26.01 19.41 27.46
CA PHE A 374 24.97 18.41 27.20
C PHE A 374 25.49 16.97 27.21
N LYS A 375 26.79 16.77 26.91
CA LYS A 375 27.40 15.44 26.86
C LYS A 375 27.86 15.00 28.25
N GLY A 376 27.45 13.81 28.66
CA GLY A 376 27.89 13.21 29.93
C GLY A 376 27.19 13.79 31.17
N THR A 377 26.04 14.44 30.98
CA THR A 377 25.19 14.88 32.10
C THR A 377 24.84 13.68 32.98
N PRO A 378 25.11 13.73 34.30
CA PRO A 378 24.78 12.64 35.22
C PRO A 378 23.28 12.33 35.21
N MET A 379 22.94 11.05 35.25
CA MET A 379 21.56 10.54 35.21
C MET A 379 21.07 10.00 36.55
N GLU A 380 21.96 9.93 37.55
CA GLU A 380 21.65 9.41 38.87
C GLU A 380 20.87 10.43 39.69
N CYS A 381 19.81 10.00 40.38
CA CYS A 381 18.94 10.88 41.19
C CYS A 381 19.75 11.75 42.17
N VAL A 382 20.75 11.15 42.82
CA VAL A 382 21.61 11.82 43.81
C VAL A 382 22.47 12.93 43.18
N ALA A 383 22.84 12.83 41.90
CA ALA A 383 23.68 13.84 41.25
C ALA A 383 22.98 15.20 41.15
N CYS A 384 21.64 15.23 41.17
CA CYS A 384 20.84 16.44 41.13
C CYS A 384 20.12 16.74 42.45
N HIS A 385 19.79 15.72 43.24
CA HIS A 385 18.98 15.86 44.45
C HIS A 385 19.75 15.70 45.77
N GLN A 386 21.08 15.74 45.76
CA GLN A 386 21.91 15.57 46.95
C GLN A 386 21.58 16.59 48.07
N ASP A 387 21.41 17.86 47.73
CA ASP A 387 21.25 18.94 48.72
C ASP A 387 19.84 19.02 49.32
N VAL A 388 18.88 18.29 48.75
CA VAL A 388 17.47 18.27 49.18
C VAL A 388 17.08 16.95 49.83
N GLU A 389 18.02 16.02 49.99
CA GLU A 389 17.82 14.67 50.50
C GLU A 389 17.60 14.69 52.04
N PRO A 390 16.38 14.41 52.54
CA PRO A 390 16.07 14.56 53.96
C PRO A 390 16.51 13.36 54.82
N HIS A 391 16.86 12.23 54.20
CA HIS A 391 17.15 10.98 54.90
C HIS A 391 18.63 10.84 55.31
N GLN A 392 19.49 11.82 55.02
CA GLN A 392 20.90 11.84 55.38
C GLN A 392 21.68 10.60 54.89
N GLY A 393 21.36 10.12 53.68
CA GLY A 393 22.01 8.96 53.05
C GLY A 393 21.65 7.59 53.64
N ARG A 394 20.63 7.51 54.52
CA ARG A 394 20.23 6.25 55.21
C ARG A 394 19.72 5.14 54.27
N PHE A 395 19.30 5.47 53.05
CA PHE A 395 18.68 4.54 52.10
C PHE A 395 19.51 4.28 50.83
N GLY A 396 20.77 4.73 50.78
CA GLY A 396 21.60 4.60 49.58
C GLY A 396 21.12 5.51 48.45
N THR A 397 21.38 5.09 47.20
CA THR A 397 21.11 5.90 45.99
C THR A 397 19.91 5.43 45.18
N ASP A 398 19.25 4.33 45.57
CA ASP A 398 18.08 3.79 44.88
C ASP A 398 16.79 4.52 45.32
N CYS A 399 16.69 5.79 44.94
CA CYS A 399 15.53 6.62 45.27
C CYS A 399 14.23 6.08 44.65
N ALA A 400 14.32 5.39 43.50
CA ALA A 400 13.18 4.85 42.77
C ALA A 400 12.47 3.70 43.52
N ALA A 401 13.12 3.10 44.52
CA ALA A 401 12.48 2.13 45.42
C ALA A 401 11.30 2.73 46.22
N CYS A 402 11.29 4.05 46.43
CA CYS A 402 10.31 4.74 47.26
C CYS A 402 9.63 5.92 46.55
N HIS A 403 10.32 6.57 45.62
CA HIS A 403 9.88 7.80 44.98
C HIS A 403 9.64 7.61 43.48
N THR A 404 8.79 8.46 42.91
CA THR A 404 8.50 8.45 41.47
C THR A 404 8.97 9.75 40.84
N THR A 405 9.18 9.76 39.53
CA THR A 405 9.51 10.98 38.77
C THR A 405 8.34 11.98 38.70
N GLU A 406 7.15 11.59 39.14
CA GLU A 406 5.98 12.48 39.23
C GLU A 406 6.03 13.39 40.46
N ALA A 407 6.39 12.83 41.62
CA ALA A 407 6.55 13.58 42.86
C ALA A 407 7.36 12.78 43.89
N TRP A 408 8.10 13.52 44.74
CA TRP A 408 8.79 12.95 45.91
C TRP A 408 7.84 12.48 47.01
N LYS A 409 6.61 13.02 47.09
CA LYS A 409 5.61 12.63 48.08
C LYS A 409 4.25 12.36 47.42
N PRO A 410 3.50 11.35 47.89
CA PRO A 410 3.87 10.39 48.93
C PRO A 410 4.94 9.39 48.45
N ALA A 411 5.79 8.93 49.37
CA ALA A 411 6.67 7.80 49.08
C ALA A 411 5.89 6.49 49.26
N THR A 412 6.09 5.53 48.36
CA THR A 412 5.40 4.24 48.39
C THR A 412 6.41 3.11 48.42
N PHE A 413 6.26 2.17 49.35
CA PHE A 413 7.08 0.98 49.45
C PHE A 413 6.20 -0.25 49.63
N ASP A 414 6.37 -1.26 48.77
CA ASP A 414 5.61 -2.50 48.85
C ASP A 414 6.16 -3.43 49.94
N HIS A 415 5.47 -3.49 51.08
CA HIS A 415 5.85 -4.35 52.20
C HIS A 415 5.68 -5.85 51.91
N ASN A 416 5.03 -6.25 50.81
CA ASN A 416 5.01 -7.67 50.41
C ASN A 416 6.40 -8.15 49.97
N LEU A 417 7.28 -7.23 49.58
CA LEU A 417 8.68 -7.52 49.25
C LEU A 417 9.58 -7.55 50.51
N ALA A 418 9.05 -7.16 51.67
CA ALA A 418 9.78 -7.14 52.93
C ALA A 418 9.64 -8.45 53.71
N ARG A 419 10.52 -8.63 54.70
CA ARG A 419 10.50 -9.79 55.61
C ARG A 419 9.27 -9.83 56.52
N PHE A 420 8.61 -8.69 56.71
CA PHE A 420 7.36 -8.57 57.47
C PHE A 420 6.26 -8.02 56.54
N PRO A 421 5.48 -8.90 55.89
CA PRO A 421 4.33 -8.48 55.10
C PRO A 421 3.26 -7.87 56.00
N LEU A 422 2.82 -6.65 55.66
CA LEU A 422 1.73 -6.00 56.37
C LEU A 422 0.42 -6.74 56.06
N THR A 423 -0.25 -7.25 57.09
CA THR A 423 -1.53 -7.95 56.96
C THR A 423 -2.53 -7.45 58.02
N GLY A 424 -3.82 -7.61 57.73
CA GLY A 424 -4.89 -7.21 58.63
C GLY A 424 -4.83 -5.72 58.97
N ALA A 425 -4.85 -5.41 60.27
CA ALA A 425 -4.84 -4.03 60.77
C ALA A 425 -3.53 -3.27 60.48
N HIS A 426 -2.45 -3.96 60.13
CA HIS A 426 -1.15 -3.34 59.86
C HIS A 426 -1.02 -2.71 58.47
N LEU A 427 -1.99 -2.91 57.57
CA LEU A 427 -1.90 -2.40 56.18
C LEU A 427 -1.87 -0.88 56.06
N ASN A 428 -2.41 -0.15 57.04
CA ASN A 428 -2.58 1.31 56.98
C ASN A 428 -1.84 2.05 58.11
N VAL A 429 -0.83 1.43 58.72
CA VAL A 429 -0.02 2.09 59.75
C VAL A 429 1.04 2.99 59.12
N ALA A 430 1.29 4.15 59.72
CA ALA A 430 2.37 5.02 59.27
C ALA A 430 3.73 4.33 59.47
N CYS A 431 4.66 4.53 58.54
CA CYS A 431 6.01 3.92 58.57
C CYS A 431 6.70 4.12 59.93
N GLU A 432 6.60 5.32 60.51
CA GLU A 432 7.25 5.71 61.77
C GLU A 432 6.68 4.97 62.99
N SER A 433 5.48 4.39 62.86
CA SER A 433 4.88 3.55 63.92
C SER A 433 5.65 2.23 64.10
N CYS A 434 6.28 1.75 63.03
CA CYS A 434 7.15 0.57 63.05
C CYS A 434 8.64 0.97 63.06
N HIS A 435 9.03 1.93 62.24
CA HIS A 435 10.39 2.42 62.06
C HIS A 435 10.69 3.62 62.96
N ILE A 436 10.65 3.36 64.27
CA ILE A 436 10.84 4.38 65.32
C ILE A 436 12.17 5.11 65.13
N GLY A 437 12.14 6.45 65.11
CA GLY A 437 13.33 7.28 64.86
C GLY A 437 13.85 7.24 63.42
N GLY A 438 13.06 6.72 62.48
CA GLY A 438 13.44 6.54 61.09
C GLY A 438 14.49 5.44 60.90
N VAL A 439 14.48 4.42 61.77
CA VAL A 439 15.37 3.26 61.68
C VAL A 439 14.63 2.12 61.00
N TYR A 440 15.02 1.83 59.76
CA TYR A 440 14.36 0.83 58.91
C TYR A 440 15.06 -0.54 58.92
N GLN A 441 16.37 -0.56 59.19
CA GLN A 441 17.10 -1.82 59.32
C GLN A 441 16.94 -2.39 60.72
N GLY A 442 16.67 -3.69 60.80
CA GLY A 442 16.59 -4.43 62.06
C GLY A 442 15.34 -4.13 62.89
N THR A 443 14.30 -3.51 62.31
CA THR A 443 13.02 -3.32 62.98
C THR A 443 12.48 -4.67 63.47
N PRO A 444 12.16 -4.80 64.76
CA PRO A 444 11.62 -6.04 65.31
C PRO A 444 10.34 -6.47 64.59
N MET A 445 10.19 -7.78 64.39
CA MET A 445 9.05 -8.38 63.67
C MET A 445 8.15 -9.23 64.58
N ASP A 446 8.51 -9.34 65.86
CA ASP A 446 7.70 -10.06 66.84
C ASP A 446 6.62 -9.15 67.44
N CYS A 447 5.45 -9.72 67.73
CA CYS A 447 4.31 -8.97 68.24
C CYS A 447 4.62 -8.24 69.55
N TYR A 448 5.42 -8.88 70.42
CA TYR A 448 5.70 -8.38 71.76
C TYR A 448 6.54 -7.11 71.75
N SER A 449 7.57 -7.02 70.91
CA SER A 449 8.43 -5.84 70.79
C SER A 449 7.65 -4.55 70.50
N CYS A 450 6.55 -4.65 69.74
CA CYS A 450 5.69 -3.51 69.42
C CYS A 450 4.53 -3.33 70.40
N HIS A 451 3.86 -4.42 70.80
CA HIS A 451 2.62 -4.37 71.60
C HIS A 451 2.79 -4.64 73.10
N ARG A 452 4.02 -4.61 73.62
CA ARG A 452 4.30 -4.80 75.05
C ARG A 452 3.48 -3.90 75.96
N GLN A 453 3.27 -2.63 75.57
CA GLN A 453 2.52 -1.67 76.38
C GLN A 453 1.01 -1.90 76.35
N ASP A 454 0.53 -2.56 75.30
CA ASP A 454 -0.88 -2.84 75.09
C ASP A 454 -1.30 -4.22 75.64
N GLU A 455 -0.35 -5.02 76.17
CA GLU A 455 -0.58 -6.40 76.57
C GLU A 455 -1.36 -6.49 77.90
N PRO A 456 -2.65 -6.88 77.90
CA PRO A 456 -3.48 -6.89 79.11
C PRO A 456 -3.21 -8.10 80.00
N HIS A 457 -2.42 -9.07 79.53
CA HIS A 457 -2.18 -10.34 80.22
C HIS A 457 -1.04 -10.27 81.24
N GLY A 458 -0.29 -9.15 81.27
CA GLY A 458 0.80 -8.93 82.21
C GLY A 458 1.92 -9.97 82.08
N GLY A 459 2.24 -10.40 80.86
CA GLY A 459 3.32 -11.35 80.56
C GLY A 459 3.02 -12.81 80.91
N ARG A 460 1.78 -13.15 81.30
CA ARG A 460 1.41 -14.51 81.74
C ARG A 460 1.45 -15.56 80.64
N PHE A 461 1.40 -15.14 79.37
CA PHE A 461 1.28 -16.04 78.21
C PHE A 461 2.52 -16.03 77.30
N GLY A 462 3.63 -15.45 77.75
CA GLY A 462 4.85 -15.33 76.95
C GLY A 462 4.69 -14.34 75.79
N THR A 463 5.57 -14.45 74.79
CA THR A 463 5.65 -13.52 73.65
C THR A 463 5.04 -14.07 72.35
N ASP A 464 4.55 -15.32 72.36
CA ASP A 464 3.93 -15.94 71.19
C ASP A 464 2.44 -15.56 71.10
N CYS A 465 2.19 -14.30 70.79
CA CYS A 465 0.84 -13.76 70.69
C CYS A 465 0.03 -14.42 69.56
N ALA A 466 0.69 -14.92 68.52
CA ALA A 466 0.07 -15.53 67.34
C ALA A 466 -0.62 -16.87 67.64
N ALA A 467 -0.31 -17.51 68.78
CA ALA A 467 -1.02 -18.69 69.26
C ALA A 467 -2.52 -18.42 69.54
N CYS A 468 -2.88 -17.17 69.84
CA CYS A 468 -4.23 -16.78 70.23
C CYS A 468 -4.79 -15.61 69.41
N HIS A 469 -3.93 -14.74 68.87
CA HIS A 469 -4.34 -13.52 68.20
C HIS A 469 -3.93 -13.54 66.72
N THR A 470 -4.68 -12.81 65.90
CA THR A 470 -4.37 -12.66 64.47
C THR A 470 -4.00 -11.22 64.17
N THR A 471 -3.32 -10.98 63.06
CA THR A 471 -3.00 -9.62 62.58
C THR A 471 -4.24 -8.81 62.18
N THR A 472 -5.40 -9.44 62.08
CA THR A 472 -6.68 -8.76 61.77
C THR A 472 -7.23 -8.03 62.99
N ALA A 473 -7.22 -8.67 64.16
CA ALA A 473 -7.68 -8.07 65.41
C ALA A 473 -7.19 -8.86 66.63
N TRP A 474 -7.01 -8.17 67.76
CA TRP A 474 -6.70 -8.78 69.06
C TRP A 474 -7.88 -9.56 69.68
N LYS A 475 -9.13 -9.22 69.33
CA LYS A 475 -10.33 -9.89 69.83
C LYS A 475 -11.28 -10.26 68.68
N PRO A 476 -11.97 -11.41 68.76
CA PRO A 476 -11.79 -12.48 69.77
C PRO A 476 -10.46 -13.23 69.57
N ALA A 477 -9.96 -13.86 70.65
CA ALA A 477 -8.84 -14.79 70.52
C ALA A 477 -9.31 -16.08 69.84
N THR A 478 -8.49 -16.63 68.95
CA THR A 478 -8.79 -17.80 68.12
C THR A 478 -7.91 -18.97 68.55
N PHE A 479 -8.26 -19.62 69.66
CA PHE A 479 -7.64 -20.87 70.10
C PHE A 479 -8.69 -21.99 70.05
N ASP A 480 -8.42 -23.06 69.30
CA ASP A 480 -9.36 -24.17 69.12
C ASP A 480 -9.01 -25.37 70.02
N HIS A 481 -9.79 -25.56 71.08
CA HIS A 481 -9.64 -26.70 71.99
C HIS A 481 -9.92 -28.06 71.34
N ASN A 482 -10.61 -28.12 70.20
CA ASN A 482 -10.86 -29.39 69.50
C ASN A 482 -9.58 -30.01 68.93
N LEU A 483 -8.52 -29.20 68.78
CA LEU A 483 -7.20 -29.66 68.34
C LEU A 483 -6.34 -30.21 69.49
N THR A 484 -6.88 -30.23 70.72
CA THR A 484 -6.18 -30.70 71.92
C THR A 484 -6.71 -32.05 72.38
N ASN A 485 -6.01 -32.68 73.33
CA ASN A 485 -6.45 -33.93 73.97
C ASN A 485 -7.68 -33.77 74.88
N PHE A 486 -8.23 -32.55 75.02
CA PHE A 486 -9.44 -32.28 75.78
C PHE A 486 -10.37 -31.30 75.05
N PRO A 487 -11.16 -31.80 74.07
CA PRO A 487 -12.17 -30.99 73.41
C PRO A 487 -13.23 -30.51 74.39
N LEU A 488 -13.47 -29.20 74.43
CA LEU A 488 -14.49 -28.62 75.29
C LEU A 488 -15.89 -28.89 74.71
N THR A 489 -16.58 -29.87 75.27
CA THR A 489 -17.94 -30.27 74.84
C THR A 489 -18.99 -29.98 75.91
N GLY A 490 -20.26 -29.89 75.48
CA GLY A 490 -21.39 -29.65 76.38
C GLY A 490 -21.27 -28.34 77.14
N ALA A 491 -21.42 -28.38 78.46
CA ALA A 491 -21.36 -27.20 79.32
C ALA A 491 -19.95 -26.58 79.41
N HIS A 492 -18.90 -27.33 79.08
CA HIS A 492 -17.51 -26.86 79.15
C HIS A 492 -17.13 -25.94 77.97
N ALA A 493 -17.87 -25.98 76.86
CA ALA A 493 -17.57 -25.24 75.63
C ALA A 493 -17.64 -23.71 75.78
N ARG A 494 -18.27 -23.20 76.86
CA ARG A 494 -18.46 -21.76 77.11
C ARG A 494 -17.68 -21.25 78.31
N LEU A 495 -16.77 -22.04 78.86
CA LEU A 495 -15.95 -21.63 80.00
C LEU A 495 -14.86 -20.65 79.56
N ASP A 496 -14.65 -19.60 80.35
CA ASP A 496 -13.47 -18.76 80.21
C ASP A 496 -12.21 -19.59 80.49
N CYS A 497 -11.12 -19.31 79.76
CA CYS A 497 -9.88 -20.07 79.86
C CYS A 497 -9.34 -20.13 81.30
N SER A 498 -9.55 -19.06 82.08
CA SER A 498 -9.13 -18.94 83.49
C SER A 498 -9.85 -19.90 84.44
N ARG A 499 -11.02 -20.43 84.06
CA ARG A 499 -11.77 -21.42 84.86
C ARG A 499 -11.04 -22.76 84.93
N CYS A 500 -10.30 -23.12 83.89
CA CYS A 500 -9.47 -24.31 83.84
C CYS A 500 -8.01 -23.97 84.15
N HIS A 501 -7.47 -22.89 83.55
CA HIS A 501 -6.08 -22.45 83.71
C HIS A 501 -5.94 -21.39 84.80
N GLY A 502 -6.32 -21.73 86.04
CA GLY A 502 -6.33 -20.80 87.17
C GLY A 502 -4.95 -20.23 87.56
N SER A 503 -3.87 -20.92 87.19
CA SER A 503 -2.48 -20.44 87.39
C SER A 503 -2.03 -19.40 86.35
N GLY A 504 -2.81 -19.21 85.27
CA GLY A 504 -2.37 -18.45 84.09
C GLY A 504 -1.35 -19.18 83.22
N ALA A 505 -0.95 -20.42 83.57
CA ALA A 505 -0.14 -21.25 82.69
C ALA A 505 -1.06 -22.11 81.80
N PHE A 506 -0.93 -21.95 80.48
CA PHE A 506 -1.62 -22.78 79.49
C PHE A 506 -0.84 -24.07 79.17
N THR A 507 -0.39 -24.75 80.23
CA THR A 507 0.22 -26.09 80.12
C THR A 507 -0.86 -27.16 80.16
N ALA A 508 -0.49 -28.40 79.80
CA ALA A 508 -1.40 -29.53 79.86
C ALA A 508 -1.97 -29.72 81.28
N LEU A 509 -3.29 -29.70 81.40
CA LEU A 509 -4.03 -29.99 82.63
C LEU A 509 -4.50 -31.45 82.64
N SER A 510 -4.82 -31.96 83.83
CA SER A 510 -5.44 -33.28 83.95
C SER A 510 -6.84 -33.29 83.34
N THR A 511 -7.08 -34.24 82.44
CA THR A 511 -8.37 -34.45 81.78
C THR A 511 -9.35 -35.32 82.58
N ALA A 512 -8.91 -35.82 83.74
CA ALA A 512 -9.75 -36.66 84.61
C ALA A 512 -10.84 -35.81 85.28
N CYS A 513 -12.10 -36.24 85.22
CA CYS A 513 -13.23 -35.48 85.78
C CYS A 513 -13.02 -35.12 87.26
N ALA A 514 -12.43 -36.03 88.03
CA ALA A 514 -12.16 -35.88 89.46
C ALA A 514 -11.11 -34.79 89.80
N SER A 515 -10.34 -34.31 88.82
CA SER A 515 -9.40 -33.20 89.04
C SER A 515 -10.10 -31.87 89.29
N CYS A 516 -11.36 -31.73 88.84
CA CYS A 516 -12.18 -30.53 89.01
C CYS A 516 -13.49 -30.80 89.75
N HIS A 517 -14.06 -32.00 89.61
CA HIS A 517 -15.36 -32.36 90.19
C HIS A 517 -15.19 -33.34 91.34
N ALA A 518 -15.54 -32.90 92.56
CA ALA A 518 -15.50 -33.74 93.74
C ALA A 518 -16.63 -34.78 93.74
N ASP A 519 -16.32 -36.00 94.17
CA ASP A 519 -17.28 -37.09 94.30
C ASP A 519 -18.33 -36.79 95.41
N PRO A 520 -19.62 -36.65 95.08
CA PRO A 520 -20.68 -36.36 96.04
C PRO A 520 -20.81 -37.40 97.15
N ALA A 521 -21.23 -36.97 98.34
CA ALA A 521 -21.37 -37.84 99.52
C ALA A 521 -22.29 -39.05 99.28
N PHE A 522 -23.26 -38.94 98.38
CA PHE A 522 -24.24 -40.01 98.10
C PHE A 522 -23.63 -41.30 97.54
N HIS A 523 -22.57 -41.18 96.72
CA HIS A 523 -21.88 -42.31 96.09
C HIS A 523 -20.36 -42.25 96.23
N ARG A 524 -19.89 -41.57 97.28
CA ARG A 524 -18.47 -41.37 97.51
C ARG A 524 -17.71 -42.69 97.54
N GLY A 525 -16.74 -42.85 96.65
CA GLY A 525 -15.87 -44.02 96.57
C GLY A 525 -16.54 -45.27 95.99
N ALA A 526 -17.78 -45.18 95.52
CA ALA A 526 -18.53 -46.35 95.04
C ALA A 526 -18.19 -46.77 93.60
N PHE A 527 -17.84 -45.81 92.73
CA PHE A 527 -17.75 -46.03 91.29
C PHE A 527 -16.38 -45.69 90.66
N GLY A 528 -15.35 -45.45 91.48
CA GLY A 528 -14.02 -45.08 91.00
C GLY A 528 -14.00 -43.75 90.23
N THR A 529 -13.14 -43.66 89.21
CA THR A 529 -12.91 -42.41 88.43
C THR A 529 -13.61 -42.38 87.06
N ASN A 530 -14.36 -43.42 86.70
CA ASN A 530 -15.09 -43.49 85.42
C ASN A 530 -16.45 -42.78 85.50
N CYS A 531 -16.43 -41.47 85.72
CA CYS A 531 -17.64 -40.65 85.86
C CYS A 531 -18.53 -40.68 84.60
N ALA A 532 -17.92 -40.85 83.42
CA ALA A 532 -18.60 -40.89 82.12
C ALA A 532 -19.55 -42.10 81.94
N SER A 533 -19.44 -43.12 82.80
CA SER A 533 -20.38 -44.26 82.81
C SER A 533 -21.80 -43.88 83.25
N CYS A 534 -21.94 -42.74 83.95
CA CYS A 534 -23.21 -42.26 84.49
C CYS A 534 -23.53 -40.81 84.10
N HIS A 535 -22.49 -39.98 83.95
CA HIS A 535 -22.61 -38.54 83.72
C HIS A 535 -22.15 -38.15 82.31
N SER A 536 -22.62 -37.00 81.83
CA SER A 536 -22.23 -36.44 80.52
C SER A 536 -21.56 -35.08 80.68
N THR A 537 -20.80 -34.65 79.67
CA THR A 537 -20.23 -33.30 79.63
C THR A 537 -21.28 -32.20 79.45
N SER A 538 -22.53 -32.55 79.15
CA SER A 538 -23.64 -31.61 79.03
C SER A 538 -24.30 -31.30 80.37
N SER A 539 -24.39 -32.28 81.27
CA SER A 539 -24.91 -32.11 82.63
C SER A 539 -24.56 -33.30 83.55
N TRP A 540 -24.44 -33.02 84.85
CA TRP A 540 -24.26 -34.04 85.89
C TRP A 540 -25.55 -34.80 86.22
N THR A 541 -26.71 -34.16 86.06
CA THR A 541 -28.02 -34.74 86.36
C THR A 541 -29.01 -34.51 85.22
N PRO A 542 -29.89 -35.48 84.90
CA PRO A 542 -29.99 -36.81 85.53
C PRO A 542 -28.82 -37.72 85.14
N ALA A 543 -28.33 -38.51 86.10
CA ALA A 543 -27.33 -39.54 85.83
C ALA A 543 -28.04 -40.82 85.38
N ALA A 544 -27.53 -41.47 84.34
CA ALA A 544 -28.09 -42.72 83.81
C ALA A 544 -27.03 -43.82 83.85
N TYR A 545 -27.20 -44.77 84.77
CA TYR A 545 -26.36 -45.96 84.82
C TYR A 545 -26.88 -47.01 83.83
N ARG A 546 -26.02 -47.43 82.89
CA ARG A 546 -26.37 -48.42 81.86
C ARG A 546 -25.75 -49.81 82.10
N GLY A 547 -25.10 -50.01 83.25
CA GLY A 547 -24.46 -51.27 83.62
C GLY A 547 -25.31 -52.16 84.53
N SER A 548 -24.81 -53.36 84.81
CA SER A 548 -25.41 -54.30 85.78
C SER A 548 -25.00 -53.96 87.22
N HIS A 549 -25.90 -54.16 88.19
CA HIS A 549 -25.59 -53.91 89.61
C HIS A 549 -24.46 -54.84 90.11
N PRO A 550 -23.39 -54.33 90.77
CA PRO A 550 -22.19 -55.11 91.07
C PRO A 550 -22.36 -56.28 92.07
N THR A 551 -23.41 -56.29 92.89
CA THR A 551 -23.54 -57.19 94.06
C THR A 551 -24.87 -57.95 94.14
N ILE A 552 -25.74 -57.81 93.15
CA ILE A 552 -27.03 -58.52 93.10
C ILE A 552 -26.99 -59.50 91.92
N SER A 553 -26.51 -60.72 92.19
CA SER A 553 -26.33 -61.79 91.19
C SER A 553 -27.64 -62.42 90.68
N HIS A 554 -28.78 -62.12 91.31
CA HIS A 554 -30.12 -62.54 90.83
C HIS A 554 -30.77 -61.56 89.86
N GLU A 555 -30.17 -60.39 89.62
CA GLU A 555 -30.57 -59.47 88.54
C GLU A 555 -29.66 -59.62 87.32
N GLY A 556 -29.28 -60.87 87.04
CA GLY A 556 -28.63 -61.26 85.80
C GLY A 556 -29.59 -61.12 84.61
N GLY A 557 -29.61 -59.95 83.98
CA GLY A 557 -30.00 -59.82 82.58
C GLY A 557 -31.45 -60.16 82.19
N SER A 558 -32.43 -60.13 83.11
CA SER A 558 -33.85 -60.39 82.80
C SER A 558 -34.76 -59.19 83.08
N GLY A 559 -34.60 -58.10 82.32
CA GLY A 559 -35.73 -57.30 81.83
C GLY A 559 -36.75 -56.70 82.83
N ILE A 560 -36.46 -56.55 84.12
CA ILE A 560 -37.36 -55.83 85.04
C ILE A 560 -37.19 -54.32 84.83
N HIS A 561 -38.06 -53.74 84.01
CA HIS A 561 -38.17 -52.29 83.87
C HIS A 561 -38.73 -51.69 85.15
N HIS A 562 -37.89 -51.04 85.96
CA HIS A 562 -38.31 -50.29 87.16
C HIS A 562 -39.01 -48.94 86.85
N GLY A 563 -39.70 -48.83 85.72
CA GLY A 563 -40.59 -47.70 85.40
C GLY A 563 -39.99 -46.29 85.50
N GLY A 564 -38.66 -46.14 85.36
CA GLY A 564 -37.98 -44.84 85.52
C GLY A 564 -37.65 -44.45 86.96
N ALA A 565 -37.66 -45.40 87.91
CA ALA A 565 -37.20 -45.18 89.27
C ALA A 565 -35.75 -44.67 89.30
N SER A 566 -35.52 -43.57 90.03
CA SER A 566 -34.17 -43.05 90.26
C SER A 566 -33.39 -43.92 91.25
N CYS A 567 -32.06 -43.82 91.25
CA CYS A 567 -31.22 -44.53 92.23
C CYS A 567 -31.69 -44.28 93.68
N ARG A 568 -32.15 -43.06 94.00
CA ARG A 568 -32.63 -42.69 95.35
C ARG A 568 -33.88 -43.42 95.81
N THR A 569 -34.68 -43.93 94.87
CA THR A 569 -35.89 -44.70 95.17
C THR A 569 -35.53 -45.97 95.94
N CYS A 570 -34.45 -46.63 95.51
CA CYS A 570 -33.94 -47.82 96.18
C CYS A 570 -32.88 -47.49 97.22
N HIS A 571 -32.10 -46.42 97.01
CA HIS A 571 -30.98 -45.98 97.84
C HIS A 571 -31.30 -44.68 98.60
N PRO A 572 -32.02 -44.74 99.74
CA PRO A 572 -32.57 -43.55 100.39
C PRO A 572 -31.50 -42.62 100.99
N SER A 573 -30.39 -43.17 101.51
CA SER A 573 -29.33 -42.40 102.17
C SER A 573 -28.00 -42.45 101.41
N THR A 574 -27.55 -43.63 100.98
CA THR A 574 -26.32 -43.82 100.18
C THR A 574 -26.51 -44.94 99.16
N VAL A 575 -25.67 -44.99 98.12
CA VAL A 575 -25.67 -46.11 97.16
C VAL A 575 -25.30 -47.48 97.77
N TYR A 576 -24.78 -47.49 99.00
CA TYR A 576 -24.45 -48.73 99.72
C TYR A 576 -25.63 -49.27 100.53
N SER A 577 -26.64 -48.44 100.82
CA SER A 577 -27.84 -48.82 101.56
C SER A 577 -29.01 -48.94 100.60
N TYR A 578 -29.75 -50.05 100.60
CA TYR A 578 -30.96 -50.18 99.78
C TYR A 578 -32.17 -50.67 100.57
N THR A 579 -33.37 -50.38 100.09
CA THR A 579 -34.63 -50.93 100.61
C THR A 579 -35.63 -51.24 99.50
N CYS A 580 -36.24 -52.42 99.57
CA CYS A 580 -37.30 -52.83 98.64
C CYS A 580 -38.68 -52.32 99.09
N LEU A 581 -38.81 -51.87 100.35
CA LEU A 581 -40.06 -51.46 100.97
C LEU A 581 -40.61 -50.14 100.41
N ALA A 582 -39.77 -49.35 99.74
CA ALA A 582 -40.17 -48.13 99.07
C ALA A 582 -41.18 -48.37 97.93
N CYS A 583 -41.22 -49.58 97.36
CA CYS A 583 -42.19 -49.96 96.32
C CYS A 583 -43.10 -51.13 96.72
N HIS A 584 -42.70 -52.01 97.63
CA HIS A 584 -43.43 -53.25 97.96
C HIS A 584 -44.22 -53.24 99.28
N SER A 585 -44.64 -52.08 99.76
CA SER A 585 -45.41 -51.93 100.99
C SER A 585 -46.92 -52.12 100.77
N ASN A 586 -47.37 -53.38 100.59
CA ASN A 586 -48.75 -53.86 100.86
C ASN A 586 -48.85 -55.39 100.69
N ASN A 587 -48.60 -56.16 101.75
CA ASN A 587 -49.23 -57.47 101.91
C ASN A 587 -49.43 -57.80 103.41
N GLN A 588 -50.41 -57.14 104.01
CA GLN A 588 -51.18 -57.59 105.17
C GLN A 588 -52.55 -58.00 104.58
N GLY A 589 -53.19 -59.14 104.80
CA GLY A 589 -53.01 -60.32 105.65
C GLY A 589 -54.24 -61.23 105.45
N GLY A 590 -54.36 -62.34 106.17
CA GLY A 590 -55.64 -63.06 106.34
C GLY A 590 -55.59 -64.57 106.12
N GLU A 591 -56.07 -65.30 107.12
CA GLU A 591 -56.31 -66.74 107.13
C GLU A 591 -57.39 -67.18 106.12
N GLY A 592 -57.19 -68.37 105.54
CA GLY A 592 -58.26 -69.35 105.23
C GLY A 592 -59.15 -69.11 104.01
N GLY A 593 -59.07 -70.01 103.03
CA GLY A 593 -60.15 -70.21 102.06
C GLY A 593 -59.66 -70.76 100.72
N GLY A 594 -59.74 -72.07 100.53
CA GLY A 594 -59.24 -72.76 99.35
C GLY A 594 -60.11 -72.65 98.09
N GLY A 595 -59.54 -73.18 97.01
CA GLY A 595 -60.14 -73.36 95.68
C GLY A 595 -59.19 -72.81 94.62
N GLY A 596 -58.36 -73.57 93.92
CA GLY A 596 -58.58 -74.91 93.37
C GLY A 596 -58.78 -74.78 91.86
N HIS A 597 -58.09 -75.64 91.09
CA HIS A 597 -57.95 -75.72 89.63
C HIS A 597 -56.85 -74.85 89.03
N ASP A 598 -56.09 -75.29 88.03
CA ASP A 598 -55.63 -76.58 87.49
C ASP A 598 -54.83 -76.12 86.24
N ASP A 599 -53.79 -76.89 85.92
CA ASP A 599 -52.89 -76.81 84.74
C ASP A 599 -51.76 -75.75 84.74
#